data_AF-A0ABD1LVM3-F1
#
_entry.id   AF-A0ABD1LVM3-F1
#
_cell.length_a   1.000
_cell.length_b   1.000
_cell.length_c   1.000
_cell.angle_alpha   90.00
_cell.angle_beta   90.00
_cell.angle_gamma   90.00
#
_symmetry.space_group_name_H-M   'P 1'
#
loop_
_entity.id
_entity.type
_entity.pdbx_description
1 polymer ?
#
loop_
_entity_poly.entity_id
_entity_poly.type
_entity_poly.pdbx_seq_one_letter_code
_entity_poly.pdbx_strand_id
1 'polypeptide(L)'
;MSRPSSLVFVVSWLQVPKEQSNGFIYAKVFGGFAKIRSSISDLVAISRLLNATLVIPEIQESIRSKEISSKFKSFSYLYNEEQFIAYLKNDVIIAKTLPGSLMERRRRNEIPTFKPTSLASLNFYIKEILPKLKKSKVIGLIIANGGALQSILPSSMSEIQRLRCRVAFHALQFRPEIQRLGRRMVHKLRALGQPFLAFHPGLLRETLAYNGCAELFQDVHTELIQHQRSKMIKEGILKDELNVDSRLRRDKGLCPIMPEEVGILLRVMGYPAKTIIYLAGSETFGGQRVLIPLRSMFINTLDRTTLCSQKELSDLVGPETPLALNRFRPPPVKSEKELIEEWKKAGPRPRPLPPPPDRPIYQHEKEGWYAWITETPTEPDPSPMDQRMKAHRLLWDAIDYIVSVEADAFFPGFNNDGSGWPDFSSLVMGHRLYETTSYRTYRPDRIVVAELFNMIRENLYRPKHNWTILVQEHLNKSLTEEGLIRQSLFSKPSTFLSHPLPECLCRIASAKANRVRGEDGQVLYGGASICPKWMQHANNAASMNKEGVKSEDEGQADYESDDFVDESYKNGSKTNQTPLWDQDEEMDPND
;
A
#
# COMPACT_ATOMS: atom_id res chain seq x y z
N MET A 1 1.88 -0.99 35.25
CA MET A 1 0.89 -0.32 34.38
C MET A 1 0.27 -1.34 33.44
N SER A 2 -1.05 -1.47 33.46
CA SER A 2 -1.79 -2.59 32.86
C SER A 2 -1.97 -2.45 31.36
N ARG A 3 -1.79 -3.54 30.60
CA ARG A 3 -2.14 -3.59 29.16
C ARG A 3 -3.66 -3.42 28.98
N PRO A 4 -4.15 -2.67 27.98
CA PRO A 4 -5.57 -2.69 27.64
C PRO A 4 -5.92 -4.07 27.04
N SER A 5 -6.97 -4.68 27.58
CA SER A 5 -7.41 -6.03 27.21
C SER A 5 -7.95 -6.13 25.79
N SER A 6 -7.81 -7.31 25.19
CA SER A 6 -8.28 -7.62 23.83
C SER A 6 -9.79 -7.40 23.67
N LEU A 7 -10.19 -6.66 22.63
CA LEU A 7 -11.58 -6.48 22.24
C LEU A 7 -12.17 -7.79 21.67
N VAL A 8 -13.15 -8.35 22.38
CA VAL A 8 -13.98 -9.46 21.90
C VAL A 8 -15.19 -8.89 21.16
N PHE A 9 -15.30 -9.17 19.86
CA PHE A 9 -16.47 -8.79 19.07
C PHE A 9 -17.57 -9.86 19.16
N VAL A 10 -18.68 -9.53 19.83
CA VAL A 10 -19.90 -10.34 19.82
C VAL A 10 -20.74 -9.95 18.60
N VAL A 11 -21.07 -10.92 17.74
CA VAL A 11 -21.73 -10.69 16.43
C VAL A 11 -23.21 -11.12 16.47
N SER A 12 -24.13 -10.16 16.49
CA SER A 12 -25.60 -10.32 16.49
C SER A 12 -26.28 -8.94 16.47
N TRP A 13 -27.38 -8.63 15.75
CA TRP A 13 -28.09 -9.18 14.58
C TRP A 13 -28.96 -8.02 14.02
N LEU A 14 -29.29 -8.03 12.71
CA LEU A 14 -30.28 -7.23 11.92
C LEU A 14 -29.62 -6.69 10.64
N GLN A 15 -30.15 -6.84 9.42
CA GLN A 15 -31.49 -7.23 8.99
C GLN A 15 -31.37 -8.21 7.80
N VAL A 16 -31.89 -9.43 7.99
CA VAL A 16 -31.67 -10.62 7.14
C VAL A 16 -31.86 -10.29 5.65
N PRO A 17 -30.97 -10.75 4.74
CA PRO A 17 -31.23 -10.69 3.30
C PRO A 17 -32.59 -11.31 2.99
N LYS A 18 -33.39 -10.68 2.10
CA LYS A 18 -34.66 -11.30 1.68
C LYS A 18 -34.35 -12.66 1.06
N GLU A 19 -35.06 -13.70 1.49
CA GLU A 19 -34.79 -15.10 1.08
C GLU A 19 -34.76 -15.28 -0.45
N GLN A 20 -35.52 -14.47 -1.18
CA GLN A 20 -35.40 -14.32 -2.62
C GLN A 20 -34.40 -13.23 -3.01
N SER A 21 -33.23 -13.66 -3.48
CA SER A 21 -32.23 -12.83 -4.18
C SER A 21 -32.69 -12.48 -5.61
N ASN A 22 -32.35 -11.28 -6.10
CA ASN A 22 -32.65 -10.87 -7.48
C ASN A 22 -31.85 -11.64 -8.54
N GLY A 23 -30.72 -12.24 -8.15
CA GLY A 23 -29.81 -12.99 -9.01
C GLY A 23 -28.37 -12.98 -8.50
N PHE A 24 -27.44 -13.49 -9.30
CA PHE A 24 -26.02 -13.57 -8.97
C PHE A 24 -25.20 -12.46 -9.64
N ILE A 25 -24.24 -11.90 -8.91
CA ILE A 25 -23.20 -11.02 -9.46
C ILE A 25 -21.88 -11.75 -9.33
N TYR A 26 -21.21 -12.04 -10.46
CA TYR A 26 -19.81 -12.46 -10.46
C TYR A 26 -18.94 -11.29 -10.95
N ALA A 27 -17.74 -11.15 -10.38
CA ALA A 27 -16.88 -10.01 -10.64
C ALA A 27 -15.45 -10.43 -10.95
N LYS A 28 -14.83 -9.75 -11.92
CA LYS A 28 -13.40 -9.78 -12.19
C LYS A 28 -12.81 -8.43 -11.77
N VAL A 29 -11.87 -8.46 -10.83
CA VAL A 29 -11.21 -7.28 -10.28
C VAL A 29 -9.77 -7.28 -10.76
N PHE A 30 -9.33 -6.15 -11.32
CA PHE A 30 -7.95 -5.92 -11.75
C PHE A 30 -7.34 -4.74 -10.98
N GLY A 31 -6.02 -4.65 -10.99
CA GLY A 31 -5.23 -3.58 -10.41
C GLY A 31 -4.36 -4.01 -9.23
N GLY A 32 -3.59 -3.05 -8.70
CA GLY A 32 -2.78 -3.26 -7.50
C GLY A 32 -3.60 -3.50 -6.23
N PHE A 33 -2.90 -3.83 -5.13
CA PHE A 33 -3.45 -4.15 -3.82
C PHE A 33 -4.60 -3.22 -3.35
N ALA A 34 -4.42 -1.91 -3.51
CA ALA A 34 -5.36 -0.91 -3.04
C ALA A 34 -6.57 -0.70 -3.98
N LYS A 35 -6.38 -0.82 -5.30
CA LYS A 35 -7.48 -0.97 -6.30
C LYS A 35 -8.37 -2.15 -5.91
N ILE A 36 -7.78 -3.30 -5.60
CA ILE A 36 -8.50 -4.52 -5.20
C ILE A 36 -9.34 -4.29 -3.91
N ARG A 37 -8.76 -3.70 -2.86
CA ARG A 37 -9.49 -3.40 -1.60
C ARG A 37 -10.70 -2.51 -1.82
N SER A 38 -10.54 -1.41 -2.57
CA SER A 38 -11.65 -0.49 -2.86
C SER A 38 -12.74 -1.14 -3.73
N SER A 39 -12.37 -1.88 -4.77
CA SER A 39 -13.33 -2.56 -5.65
C SER A 39 -14.15 -3.65 -4.94
N ILE A 40 -13.55 -4.45 -4.05
CA ILE A 40 -14.31 -5.48 -3.31
C ILE A 40 -15.27 -4.85 -2.30
N SER A 41 -14.85 -3.78 -1.61
CA SER A 41 -15.73 -2.98 -0.76
C SER A 41 -16.98 -2.50 -1.50
N ASP A 42 -16.79 -1.98 -2.72
CA ASP A 42 -17.90 -1.50 -3.55
C ASP A 42 -18.77 -2.63 -4.09
N LEU A 43 -18.19 -3.78 -4.47
CA LEU A 43 -18.95 -4.97 -4.91
C LEU A 43 -19.92 -5.48 -3.84
N VAL A 44 -19.52 -5.49 -2.56
CA VAL A 44 -20.43 -5.87 -1.46
C VAL A 44 -21.55 -4.84 -1.31
N ALA A 45 -21.24 -3.54 -1.39
CA ALA A 45 -22.23 -2.47 -1.33
C ALA A 45 -23.24 -2.51 -2.49
N ILE A 46 -22.76 -2.74 -3.72
CA ILE A 46 -23.60 -2.93 -4.92
C ILE A 46 -24.49 -4.17 -4.77
N SER A 47 -23.95 -5.27 -4.25
CA SER A 47 -24.72 -6.50 -4.03
C SER A 47 -25.83 -6.30 -2.98
N ARG A 48 -25.56 -5.55 -1.90
CA ARG A 48 -26.58 -5.13 -0.93
C ARG A 48 -27.64 -4.23 -1.57
N LEU A 49 -27.22 -3.20 -2.31
CA LEU A 49 -28.10 -2.25 -3.02
C LEU A 49 -29.07 -2.96 -3.98
N LEU A 50 -28.57 -3.97 -4.70
CA LEU A 50 -29.33 -4.73 -5.68
C LEU A 50 -30.06 -5.95 -5.11
N ASN A 51 -29.98 -6.21 -3.80
CA ASN A 51 -30.45 -7.45 -3.14
C ASN A 51 -30.05 -8.70 -3.96
N ALA A 52 -28.75 -8.79 -4.24
CA ALA A 52 -28.15 -9.79 -5.11
C ALA A 52 -27.16 -10.67 -4.34
N THR A 53 -26.95 -11.89 -4.82
CA THR A 53 -25.97 -12.81 -4.27
C THR A 53 -24.60 -12.51 -4.89
N LEU A 54 -23.62 -12.13 -4.08
CA LEU A 54 -22.25 -11.91 -4.55
C LEU A 54 -21.54 -13.25 -4.69
N VAL A 55 -20.97 -13.54 -5.84
CA VAL A 55 -19.99 -14.62 -5.99
C VAL A 55 -18.62 -14.09 -5.61
N ILE A 56 -17.81 -14.89 -4.89
CA ILE A 56 -16.44 -14.52 -4.49
C ILE A 56 -15.68 -13.90 -5.69
N PRO A 57 -15.20 -12.63 -5.58
CA PRO A 57 -14.58 -11.94 -6.71
C PRO A 57 -13.27 -12.59 -7.17
N GLU A 58 -13.05 -12.60 -8.48
CA GLU A 58 -11.83 -13.08 -9.11
C GLU A 58 -10.82 -11.93 -9.26
N ILE A 59 -9.85 -11.84 -8.35
CA ILE A 59 -8.63 -11.03 -8.46
C ILE A 59 -7.79 -11.57 -9.64
N GLN A 60 -7.61 -10.77 -10.68
CA GLN A 60 -7.11 -11.26 -11.97
C GLN A 60 -5.57 -11.33 -12.01
N GLU A 61 -4.89 -10.51 -11.22
CA GLU A 61 -3.44 -10.48 -11.04
C GLU A 61 -2.92 -11.82 -10.47
N SER A 62 -3.74 -12.51 -9.67
CA SER A 62 -3.47 -13.84 -9.13
C SER A 62 -4.04 -14.99 -9.98
N ILE A 63 -4.54 -14.72 -11.20
CA ILE A 63 -5.04 -15.76 -12.14
C ILE A 63 -4.25 -15.72 -13.45
N ARG A 64 -3.96 -14.52 -13.96
CA ARG A 64 -3.28 -14.33 -15.25
C ARG A 64 -1.88 -14.92 -15.28
N SER A 65 -1.23 -14.93 -14.12
CA SER A 65 -0.01 -15.65 -13.81
C SER A 65 -0.31 -17.15 -13.71
N LYS A 66 -0.41 -17.80 -14.88
CA LYS A 66 -0.84 -19.20 -15.11
C LYS A 66 -0.10 -20.29 -14.32
N GLU A 67 0.90 -19.91 -13.53
CA GLU A 67 1.90 -20.78 -12.91
C GLU A 67 2.17 -20.44 -11.44
N ILE A 68 1.39 -19.54 -10.83
CA ILE A 68 1.43 -19.35 -9.38
C ILE A 68 0.91 -20.60 -8.65
N SER A 69 1.18 -20.65 -7.34
CA SER A 69 0.81 -21.78 -6.47
C SER A 69 -0.65 -22.22 -6.60
N SER A 70 -0.86 -23.41 -7.17
CA SER A 70 -2.15 -24.08 -7.36
C SER A 70 -2.91 -24.40 -6.07
N LYS A 71 -2.22 -24.33 -4.92
CA LYS A 71 -2.81 -24.41 -3.57
C LYS A 71 -3.90 -23.35 -3.32
N PHE A 72 -3.81 -22.19 -3.98
CA PHE A 72 -4.66 -21.04 -3.69
C PHE A 72 -5.56 -20.71 -4.89
N LYS A 73 -6.85 -20.49 -4.62
CA LYS A 73 -7.75 -19.79 -5.55
C LYS A 73 -7.49 -18.29 -5.48
N SER A 74 -7.82 -17.59 -6.55
CA SER A 74 -7.72 -16.14 -6.72
C SER A 74 -7.97 -15.29 -5.47
N PHE A 75 -9.15 -15.34 -4.86
CA PHE A 75 -9.46 -14.57 -3.65
C PHE A 75 -8.65 -15.04 -2.44
N SER A 76 -8.61 -16.36 -2.23
CA SER A 76 -7.91 -17.03 -1.12
C SER A 76 -6.38 -16.88 -1.13
N TYR A 77 -5.82 -16.43 -2.26
CA TYR A 77 -4.40 -16.13 -2.37
C TYR A 77 -4.02 -14.96 -1.43
N LEU A 78 -4.89 -13.96 -1.32
CA LEU A 78 -4.68 -12.74 -0.52
C LEU A 78 -5.53 -12.70 0.76
N TYR A 79 -6.80 -13.10 0.70
CA TYR A 79 -7.77 -12.93 1.78
C TYR A 79 -8.24 -14.26 2.38
N ASN A 80 -8.77 -14.21 3.59
CA ASN A 80 -9.44 -15.32 4.24
C ASN A 80 -10.88 -15.45 3.70
N GLU A 81 -11.12 -16.39 2.79
CA GLU A 81 -12.42 -16.60 2.12
C GLU A 81 -13.53 -16.97 3.14
N GLU A 82 -13.22 -17.84 4.09
CA GLU A 82 -14.12 -18.31 5.14
C GLU A 82 -14.57 -17.16 6.05
N GLN A 83 -13.63 -16.35 6.54
CA GLN A 83 -13.93 -15.20 7.41
C GLN A 83 -14.68 -14.10 6.65
N PHE A 84 -14.36 -13.85 5.38
CA PHE A 84 -15.07 -12.88 4.55
C PHE A 84 -16.56 -13.26 4.39
N ILE A 85 -16.85 -14.55 4.13
CA ILE A 85 -18.23 -15.05 4.05
C ILE A 85 -18.92 -15.01 5.42
N ALA A 86 -18.24 -15.45 6.48
CA ALA A 86 -18.81 -15.51 7.83
C ALA A 86 -19.17 -14.11 8.37
N TYR A 87 -18.27 -13.13 8.21
CA TYR A 87 -18.46 -11.76 8.70
C TYR A 87 -19.61 -11.03 7.97
N LEU A 88 -19.81 -11.30 6.68
CA LEU A 88 -20.82 -10.63 5.85
C LEU A 88 -22.15 -11.38 5.73
N LYS A 89 -22.29 -12.56 6.35
CA LYS A 89 -23.47 -13.43 6.32
C LYS A 89 -24.81 -12.71 6.53
N ASN A 90 -24.82 -11.70 7.39
CA ASN A 90 -26.03 -10.95 7.77
C ASN A 90 -26.26 -9.70 6.90
N ASP A 91 -25.25 -9.27 6.15
CA ASP A 91 -25.29 -8.11 5.27
C ASP A 91 -25.66 -8.53 3.84
N VAL A 92 -24.94 -9.50 3.26
CA VAL A 92 -25.06 -9.94 1.86
C VAL A 92 -24.89 -11.45 1.77
N ILE A 93 -25.70 -12.11 0.93
CA ILE A 93 -25.49 -13.54 0.63
C ILE A 93 -24.26 -13.67 -0.27
N ILE A 94 -23.24 -14.39 0.19
CA ILE A 94 -22.00 -14.64 -0.56
C ILE A 94 -21.89 -16.12 -0.93
N ALA A 95 -21.67 -16.41 -2.20
CA ALA A 95 -21.50 -17.76 -2.74
C ALA A 95 -20.04 -17.99 -3.19
N LYS A 96 -19.45 -19.14 -2.84
CA LYS A 96 -18.09 -19.51 -3.28
C LYS A 96 -17.98 -19.66 -4.80
N THR A 97 -19.03 -20.14 -5.46
CA THR A 97 -19.11 -20.32 -6.93
C THR A 97 -20.53 -20.05 -7.43
N LEU A 98 -20.69 -19.83 -8.74
CA LEU A 98 -22.01 -19.85 -9.38
C LEU A 98 -22.62 -21.28 -9.33
N PRO A 99 -23.95 -21.42 -9.29
CA PRO A 99 -24.65 -22.68 -9.54
C PRO A 99 -24.27 -23.32 -10.89
N GLY A 100 -24.31 -24.65 -10.99
CA GLY A 100 -23.83 -25.41 -12.16
C GLY A 100 -24.40 -24.94 -13.51
N SER A 101 -25.72 -24.78 -13.61
CA SER A 101 -26.39 -24.28 -14.82
C SER A 101 -25.95 -22.86 -15.22
N LEU A 102 -25.59 -22.01 -14.25
CA LEU A 102 -25.07 -20.67 -14.51
C LEU A 102 -23.57 -20.69 -14.83
N MET A 103 -22.80 -21.66 -14.30
CA MET A 103 -21.40 -21.89 -14.69
C MET A 103 -21.29 -22.35 -16.14
N GLU A 104 -22.21 -23.18 -16.64
CA GLU A 104 -22.23 -23.56 -18.06
C GLU A 104 -22.55 -22.37 -18.98
N ARG A 105 -23.57 -21.58 -18.65
CA ARG A 105 -23.87 -20.32 -19.35
C ARG A 105 -22.66 -19.38 -19.37
N ARG A 106 -21.88 -19.32 -18.28
CA ARG A 106 -20.63 -18.57 -18.22
C ARG A 106 -19.59 -19.11 -19.19
N ARG A 107 -19.41 -20.44 -19.27
CA ARG A 107 -18.48 -21.10 -20.22
C ARG A 107 -18.86 -20.86 -21.68
N ARG A 108 -20.16 -20.78 -21.99
CA ARG A 108 -20.69 -20.45 -23.33
C ARG A 108 -20.75 -18.93 -23.62
N ASN A 109 -20.24 -18.08 -22.71
CA ASN A 109 -20.28 -16.61 -22.80
C ASN A 109 -21.71 -15.99 -22.87
N GLU A 110 -22.73 -16.70 -22.40
CA GLU A 110 -24.15 -16.30 -22.44
C GLU A 110 -24.57 -15.37 -21.28
N ILE A 111 -23.61 -14.76 -20.58
CA ILE A 111 -23.87 -13.91 -19.41
C ILE A 111 -23.52 -12.45 -19.74
N PRO A 112 -24.49 -11.51 -19.67
CA PRO A 112 -24.23 -10.10 -19.91
C PRO A 112 -23.20 -9.57 -18.90
N THR A 113 -22.18 -8.90 -19.41
CA THR A 113 -21.02 -8.44 -18.64
C THR A 113 -20.83 -6.94 -18.83
N PHE A 114 -20.63 -6.20 -17.74
CA PHE A 114 -20.55 -4.74 -17.73
C PHE A 114 -19.21 -4.26 -17.18
N LYS A 115 -18.74 -3.11 -17.66
CA LYS A 115 -17.52 -2.43 -17.22
C LYS A 115 -17.91 -1.10 -16.56
N PRO A 116 -18.26 -1.06 -15.26
CA PRO A 116 -18.55 0.20 -14.57
C PRO A 116 -17.30 1.09 -14.50
N THR A 117 -17.51 2.40 -14.45
CA THR A 117 -16.46 3.36 -14.09
C THR A 117 -16.17 3.29 -12.58
N SER A 118 -14.99 3.71 -12.15
CA SER A 118 -14.56 3.71 -10.74
C SER A 118 -15.53 4.48 -9.83
N LEU A 119 -16.14 5.55 -10.34
CA LEU A 119 -17.12 6.40 -9.66
C LEU A 119 -18.55 6.24 -10.21
N ALA A 120 -18.93 5.04 -10.68
CA ALA A 120 -20.26 4.82 -11.24
C ALA A 120 -21.37 5.19 -10.25
N SER A 121 -22.42 5.85 -10.76
CA SER A 121 -23.49 6.39 -9.91
C SER A 121 -24.47 5.32 -9.44
N LEU A 122 -25.21 5.60 -8.35
CA LEU A 122 -26.34 4.78 -7.93
C LEU A 122 -27.38 4.55 -9.04
N ASN A 123 -27.61 5.56 -9.89
CA ASN A 123 -28.58 5.49 -10.98
C ASN A 123 -28.19 4.45 -12.04
N PHE A 124 -26.90 4.30 -12.36
CA PHE A 124 -26.41 3.25 -13.27
C PHE A 124 -26.81 1.86 -12.76
N TYR A 125 -26.57 1.59 -11.47
CA TYR A 125 -26.92 0.30 -10.88
C TYR A 125 -28.44 0.05 -10.81
N ILE A 126 -29.22 1.04 -10.38
CA ILE A 126 -30.66 0.89 -10.18
C ILE A 126 -31.42 0.84 -11.53
N LYS A 127 -31.05 1.69 -12.51
CA LYS A 127 -31.80 1.83 -13.77
C LYS A 127 -31.30 0.90 -14.86
N GLU A 128 -30.00 0.60 -14.94
CA GLU A 128 -29.44 -0.20 -16.03
C GLU A 128 -29.10 -1.63 -15.63
N ILE A 129 -28.52 -1.82 -14.44
CA ILE A 129 -28.02 -3.12 -14.00
C ILE A 129 -29.13 -3.97 -13.38
N LEU A 130 -29.95 -3.42 -12.48
CA LEU A 130 -31.02 -4.16 -11.80
C LEU A 130 -32.03 -4.83 -12.74
N PRO A 131 -32.54 -4.18 -13.82
CA PRO A 131 -33.47 -4.85 -14.74
C PRO A 131 -32.82 -6.00 -15.51
N LYS A 132 -31.55 -5.80 -15.93
CA LYS A 132 -30.77 -6.82 -16.64
C LYS A 132 -30.49 -8.01 -15.72
N LEU A 133 -30.11 -7.78 -14.46
CA LEU A 133 -29.95 -8.82 -13.43
C LEU A 133 -31.24 -9.62 -13.19
N LYS A 134 -32.38 -8.95 -13.01
CA LYS A 134 -33.68 -9.63 -12.82
C LYS A 134 -34.05 -10.51 -14.01
N LYS A 135 -33.77 -10.06 -15.24
CA LYS A 135 -34.02 -10.80 -16.49
C LYS A 135 -33.08 -11.99 -16.69
N SER A 136 -31.76 -11.79 -16.54
CA SER A 136 -30.75 -12.82 -16.84
C SER A 136 -30.47 -13.78 -15.68
N LYS A 137 -30.89 -13.42 -14.47
CA LYS A 137 -30.56 -14.03 -13.16
C LYS A 137 -29.08 -14.07 -12.79
N VAL A 138 -28.20 -13.64 -13.68
CA VAL A 138 -26.76 -13.52 -13.45
C VAL A 138 -26.15 -12.46 -14.35
N ILE A 139 -25.22 -11.67 -13.81
CA ILE A 139 -24.44 -10.67 -14.55
C ILE A 139 -22.95 -10.79 -14.20
N GLY A 140 -22.10 -10.38 -15.13
CA GLY A 140 -20.67 -10.15 -14.89
C GLY A 140 -20.36 -8.66 -14.67
N LEU A 141 -19.46 -8.37 -13.74
CA LEU A 141 -18.81 -7.05 -13.62
C LEU A 141 -17.30 -7.20 -13.86
N ILE A 142 -16.72 -6.30 -14.65
CA ILE A 142 -15.27 -6.19 -14.88
C ILE A 142 -14.85 -4.83 -14.35
N ILE A 143 -14.07 -4.83 -13.26
CA ILE A 143 -13.60 -3.62 -12.58
C ILE A 143 -12.10 -3.51 -12.78
N ALA A 144 -11.67 -2.56 -13.61
CA ALA A 144 -10.27 -2.44 -14.03
C ALA A 144 -9.47 -1.36 -13.27
N ASN A 145 -10.16 -0.31 -12.83
CA ASN A 145 -9.53 0.96 -12.42
C ASN A 145 -9.77 1.30 -10.94
N GLY A 146 -9.94 0.30 -10.05
CA GLY A 146 -10.24 0.52 -8.63
C GLY A 146 -11.61 1.17 -8.35
N GLY A 147 -12.21 0.87 -7.20
CA GLY A 147 -13.61 1.23 -6.91
C GLY A 147 -14.62 0.69 -7.94
N ALA A 148 -15.90 0.91 -7.68
CA ALA A 148 -16.98 0.67 -8.65
C ALA A 148 -18.23 1.51 -8.37
N LEU A 149 -18.22 2.34 -7.33
CA LEU A 149 -19.36 3.11 -6.85
C LEU A 149 -18.87 4.49 -6.39
N GLN A 150 -19.64 5.53 -6.70
CA GLN A 150 -19.39 6.90 -6.24
C GLN A 150 -18.89 6.97 -4.78
N SER A 151 -17.85 7.77 -4.54
CA SER A 151 -17.12 7.75 -3.26
C SER A 151 -18.03 8.01 -2.05
N ILE A 152 -18.90 9.02 -2.13
CA ILE A 152 -19.88 9.36 -1.10
C ILE A 152 -21.29 9.04 -1.59
N LEU A 153 -22.06 8.34 -0.75
CA LEU A 153 -23.46 8.02 -0.97
C LEU A 153 -24.40 9.03 -0.28
N PRO A 154 -25.65 9.20 -0.74
CA PRO A 154 -26.64 10.03 -0.06
C PRO A 154 -26.86 9.61 1.40
N SER A 155 -27.24 10.56 2.26
CA SER A 155 -27.46 10.33 3.70
C SER A 155 -28.47 9.21 4.01
N SER A 156 -29.47 9.04 3.14
CA SER A 156 -30.46 7.94 3.18
C SER A 156 -29.86 6.54 3.00
N MET A 157 -28.64 6.44 2.47
CA MET A 157 -27.89 5.19 2.27
C MET A 157 -26.66 5.07 3.19
N SER A 158 -26.65 5.79 4.32
CA SER A 158 -25.52 5.78 5.27
C SER A 158 -25.17 4.39 5.82
N GLU A 159 -26.12 3.45 5.92
CA GLU A 159 -25.83 2.04 6.25
C GLU A 159 -24.99 1.33 5.19
N ILE A 160 -25.24 1.61 3.89
CA ILE A 160 -24.45 1.03 2.78
C ILE A 160 -23.04 1.63 2.79
N GLN A 161 -22.91 2.93 3.13
CA GLN A 161 -21.61 3.57 3.29
C GLN A 161 -20.83 2.97 4.47
N ARG A 162 -21.47 2.73 5.62
CA ARG A 162 -20.85 2.04 6.77
C ARG A 162 -20.52 0.58 6.48
N LEU A 163 -21.30 -0.10 5.63
CA LEU A 163 -20.96 -1.45 5.16
C LEU A 163 -19.65 -1.46 4.36
N ARG A 164 -19.41 -0.48 3.49
CA ARG A 164 -18.12 -0.33 2.76
C ARG A 164 -16.95 -0.23 3.74
N CYS A 165 -17.08 0.59 4.80
CA CYS A 165 -16.08 0.68 5.88
C CYS A 165 -15.83 -0.66 6.58
N ARG A 166 -16.91 -1.35 7.00
CA ARG A 166 -16.84 -2.66 7.64
C ARG A 166 -16.19 -3.70 6.73
N VAL A 167 -16.45 -3.66 5.42
CA VAL A 167 -15.82 -4.55 4.45
C VAL A 167 -14.33 -4.27 4.32
N ALA A 168 -13.97 -3.00 4.11
CA ALA A 168 -12.58 -2.59 3.92
C ALA A 168 -11.70 -2.91 5.15
N PHE A 169 -12.11 -2.49 6.34
CA PHE A 169 -11.27 -2.57 7.54
C PHE A 169 -11.41 -3.89 8.31
N HIS A 170 -12.58 -4.54 8.30
CA HIS A 170 -12.83 -5.76 9.12
C HIS A 170 -13.06 -7.05 8.32
N ALA A 171 -13.82 -7.02 7.22
CA ALA A 171 -14.16 -8.25 6.48
C ALA A 171 -13.03 -8.74 5.57
N LEU A 172 -12.28 -7.81 4.94
CA LEU A 172 -11.13 -8.11 4.08
C LEU A 172 -9.88 -8.44 4.91
N GLN A 173 -9.97 -9.47 5.74
CA GLN A 173 -8.86 -10.01 6.50
C GLN A 173 -7.92 -10.78 5.59
N PHE A 174 -6.61 -10.51 5.68
CA PHE A 174 -5.61 -11.30 4.95
C PHE A 174 -5.59 -12.75 5.43
N ARG A 175 -5.08 -13.64 4.57
CA ARG A 175 -4.83 -15.04 4.88
C ARG A 175 -3.97 -15.18 6.16
N PRO A 176 -4.20 -16.17 7.05
CA PRO A 176 -3.49 -16.25 8.34
C PRO A 176 -1.96 -16.30 8.28
N GLU A 177 -1.35 -16.81 7.20
CA GLU A 177 0.10 -16.74 6.99
C GLU A 177 0.60 -15.29 6.85
N ILE A 178 -0.11 -14.46 6.08
CA ILE A 178 0.20 -13.03 5.85
C ILE A 178 0.11 -12.28 7.18
N GLN A 179 -0.97 -12.50 7.93
CA GLN A 179 -1.18 -11.87 9.24
C GLN A 179 -0.09 -12.27 10.26
N ARG A 180 0.29 -13.56 10.31
CA ARG A 180 1.36 -14.04 11.19
C ARG A 180 2.73 -13.45 10.82
N LEU A 181 3.07 -13.40 9.52
CA LEU A 181 4.34 -12.86 9.06
C LEU A 181 4.42 -11.34 9.30
N GLY A 182 3.40 -10.58 8.93
CA GLY A 182 3.33 -9.13 9.20
C GLY A 182 3.44 -8.80 10.69
N ARG A 183 2.68 -9.51 11.56
CA ARG A 183 2.82 -9.36 13.02
C ARG A 183 4.23 -9.69 13.49
N ARG A 184 4.87 -10.74 12.98
CA ARG A 184 6.25 -11.11 13.34
C ARG A 184 7.27 -10.05 12.90
N MET A 185 7.07 -9.39 11.77
CA MET A 185 7.90 -8.26 11.34
C MET A 185 7.75 -7.06 12.26
N VAL A 186 6.52 -6.71 12.66
CA VAL A 186 6.28 -5.66 13.68
C VAL A 186 6.94 -6.02 15.02
N HIS A 187 6.91 -7.28 15.44
CA HIS A 187 7.63 -7.72 16.65
C HIS A 187 9.15 -7.62 16.48
N LYS A 188 9.72 -8.02 15.33
CA LYS A 188 11.16 -7.86 15.02
C LYS A 188 11.58 -6.39 15.08
N LEU A 189 10.78 -5.48 14.50
CA LEU A 189 11.02 -4.04 14.53
C LEU A 189 10.96 -3.46 15.96
N ARG A 190 9.88 -3.75 16.71
CA ARG A 190 9.73 -3.29 18.10
C ARG A 190 10.78 -3.89 19.06
N ALA A 191 11.29 -5.08 18.77
CA ALA A 191 12.34 -5.74 19.56
C ALA A 191 13.72 -5.04 19.47
N LEU A 192 13.92 -4.13 18.50
CA LEU A 192 15.11 -3.26 18.44
C LEU A 192 15.10 -2.15 19.52
N GLY A 193 14.06 -2.08 20.35
CA GLY A 193 14.01 -1.23 21.55
C GLY A 193 13.72 0.26 21.30
N GLN A 194 13.31 0.63 20.09
CA GLN A 194 12.94 2.00 19.72
C GLN A 194 11.65 2.01 18.89
N PRO A 195 10.85 3.10 18.91
CA PRO A 195 9.77 3.31 17.97
C PRO A 195 10.27 3.29 16.52
N PHE A 196 9.43 2.83 15.59
CA PHE A 196 9.76 2.80 14.17
C PHE A 196 8.81 3.65 13.31
N LEU A 197 9.37 4.26 12.28
CA LEU A 197 8.64 5.01 11.26
C LEU A 197 8.49 4.15 10.01
N ALA A 198 7.27 3.98 9.50
CA ALA A 198 7.06 3.38 8.19
C ALA A 198 7.03 4.48 7.11
N PHE A 199 7.85 4.31 6.07
CA PHE A 199 7.91 5.20 4.90
C PHE A 199 7.52 4.42 3.65
N HIS A 200 6.52 4.91 2.91
CA HIS A 200 6.15 4.39 1.59
C HIS A 200 6.46 5.44 0.52
N PRO A 201 7.47 5.24 -0.35
CA PRO A 201 7.91 6.26 -1.29
C PRO A 201 6.91 6.51 -2.43
N GLY A 202 6.13 5.51 -2.83
CA GLY A 202 5.17 5.65 -3.94
C GLY A 202 5.78 5.78 -5.34
N LEU A 203 7.08 5.47 -5.48
CA LEU A 203 7.81 5.43 -6.75
C LEU A 203 7.41 4.19 -7.58
N LEU A 204 6.21 4.19 -8.16
CA LEU A 204 5.73 3.15 -9.07
C LEU A 204 5.82 3.62 -10.53
N ARG A 205 6.24 2.76 -11.47
CA ARG A 205 6.39 3.14 -12.90
C ARG A 205 5.11 3.73 -13.49
N GLU A 206 3.96 3.11 -13.22
CA GLU A 206 2.64 3.58 -13.68
C GLU A 206 2.31 4.98 -13.13
N THR A 207 2.59 5.21 -11.85
CA THR A 207 2.32 6.48 -11.16
C THR A 207 3.21 7.62 -11.67
N LEU A 208 4.49 7.35 -11.87
CA LEU A 208 5.45 8.31 -12.42
C LEU A 208 5.10 8.67 -13.87
N ALA A 209 4.70 7.68 -14.68
CA ALA A 209 4.26 7.87 -16.06
C ALA A 209 2.95 8.66 -16.17
N TYR A 210 1.97 8.37 -15.30
CA TYR A 210 0.68 9.07 -15.27
C TYR A 210 0.85 10.56 -14.95
N ASN A 211 1.64 10.88 -13.92
CA ASN A 211 1.85 12.26 -13.47
C ASN A 211 2.88 13.04 -14.31
N GLY A 212 3.69 12.35 -15.13
CA GLY A 212 4.69 12.99 -15.98
C GLY A 212 5.96 13.37 -15.23
N CYS A 213 6.44 12.49 -14.34
CA CYS A 213 7.57 12.72 -13.45
C CYS A 213 8.84 12.01 -13.94
N ALA A 214 9.13 12.09 -15.24
CA ALA A 214 10.21 11.33 -15.87
C ALA A 214 11.61 11.86 -15.50
N GLU A 215 11.77 13.19 -15.41
CA GLU A 215 13.06 13.85 -15.14
C GLU A 215 13.45 13.85 -13.65
N LEU A 216 12.65 13.22 -12.77
CA LEU A 216 13.13 12.85 -11.42
C LEU A 216 14.29 11.85 -11.49
N PHE A 217 14.40 11.16 -12.62
CA PHE A 217 15.49 10.28 -12.96
C PHE A 217 16.31 10.96 -14.08
N GLN A 218 17.62 10.71 -14.08
CA GLN A 218 18.59 11.28 -15.03
C GLN A 218 19.39 10.14 -15.68
N ASP A 219 18.70 9.05 -16.00
CA ASP A 219 19.25 7.81 -16.52
C ASP A 219 18.17 7.06 -17.34
N VAL A 220 18.41 5.79 -17.67
CA VAL A 220 17.49 4.93 -18.44
C VAL A 220 16.06 4.83 -17.88
N HIS A 221 15.83 5.18 -16.60
CA HIS A 221 14.49 5.20 -16.01
C HIS A 221 13.57 6.28 -16.64
N THR A 222 14.14 7.38 -17.13
CA THR A 222 13.40 8.46 -17.79
C THR A 222 12.69 7.94 -19.05
N GLU A 223 13.40 7.19 -19.89
CA GLU A 223 12.85 6.60 -21.12
C GLU A 223 11.76 5.57 -20.82
N LEU A 224 11.91 4.77 -19.76
CA LEU A 224 10.86 3.83 -19.33
C LEU A 224 9.57 4.53 -18.87
N ILE A 225 9.70 5.65 -18.17
CA ILE A 225 8.55 6.45 -17.74
C ILE A 225 7.84 7.04 -18.98
N GLN A 226 8.60 7.58 -19.93
CA GLN A 226 8.07 8.12 -21.18
C GLN A 226 7.41 7.04 -22.06
N HIS A 227 8.02 5.86 -22.18
CA HIS A 227 7.42 4.74 -22.91
C HIS A 227 6.10 4.29 -22.28
N GLN A 228 6.07 4.10 -20.94
CA GLN A 228 4.85 3.76 -20.22
C GLN A 228 3.77 4.85 -20.37
N ARG A 229 4.15 6.13 -20.37
CA ARG A 229 3.23 7.26 -20.61
C ARG A 229 2.64 7.21 -22.02
N SER A 230 3.47 6.99 -23.05
CA SER A 230 3.04 6.80 -24.44
C SER A 230 2.01 5.66 -24.57
N LYS A 231 2.25 4.54 -23.89
CA LYS A 231 1.33 3.38 -23.83
C LYS A 231 -0.01 3.75 -23.19
N MET A 232 0.00 4.44 -22.05
CA MET A 232 -1.23 4.87 -21.35
C MET A 232 -2.06 5.90 -22.16
N ILE A 233 -1.42 6.73 -22.98
CA ILE A 233 -2.09 7.64 -23.91
C ILE A 233 -2.73 6.85 -25.07
N LYS A 234 -1.99 5.92 -25.69
CA LYS A 234 -2.49 5.04 -26.77
C LYS A 234 -3.67 4.17 -26.31
N GLU A 235 -3.65 3.71 -25.07
CA GLU A 235 -4.73 2.92 -24.44
C GLU A 235 -5.92 3.79 -23.96
N GLY A 236 -5.83 5.13 -24.07
CA GLY A 236 -6.89 6.06 -23.65
C GLY A 236 -7.08 6.18 -22.13
N ILE A 237 -6.14 5.65 -21.34
CA ILE A 237 -6.12 5.72 -19.87
C ILE A 237 -5.75 7.14 -19.40
N LEU A 238 -4.84 7.78 -20.12
CA LEU A 238 -4.37 9.14 -19.87
C LEU A 238 -4.78 10.06 -21.03
N LYS A 239 -5.33 11.24 -20.69
CA LYS A 239 -5.72 12.30 -21.64
C LYS A 239 -4.87 13.55 -21.37
N ASP A 240 -3.62 13.47 -21.76
CA ASP A 240 -2.59 14.47 -21.46
C ASP A 240 -1.48 14.36 -22.52
N GLU A 241 -0.59 15.34 -22.59
CA GLU A 241 0.51 15.37 -23.56
C GLU A 241 1.58 14.31 -23.24
N LEU A 242 2.27 13.80 -24.26
CA LEU A 242 3.35 12.83 -24.05
C LEU A 242 4.54 13.48 -23.34
N ASN A 243 5.15 14.48 -23.96
CA ASN A 243 6.25 15.22 -23.36
C ASN A 243 5.71 16.32 -22.44
N VAL A 244 6.14 16.34 -21.19
CA VAL A 244 5.67 17.30 -20.17
C VAL A 244 6.82 17.66 -19.23
N ASP A 245 6.95 18.94 -18.88
CA ASP A 245 7.98 19.43 -17.95
C ASP A 245 7.77 18.81 -16.56
N SER A 246 8.68 17.92 -16.16
CA SER A 246 8.58 17.19 -14.90
C SER A 246 8.77 18.08 -13.68
N ARG A 247 9.50 19.20 -13.79
CA ARG A 247 9.66 20.18 -12.70
C ARG A 247 8.35 20.93 -12.48
N LEU A 248 7.68 21.38 -13.55
CA LEU A 248 6.36 22.00 -13.46
C LEU A 248 5.31 21.03 -12.89
N ARG A 249 5.42 19.73 -13.16
CA ARG A 249 4.57 18.69 -12.53
C ARG A 249 4.90 18.53 -11.04
N ARG A 250 6.18 18.54 -10.66
CA ARG A 250 6.63 18.50 -9.25
C ARG A 250 6.19 19.72 -8.46
N ASP A 251 6.34 20.92 -8.99
CA ASP A 251 5.95 22.19 -8.34
C ASP A 251 4.43 22.27 -8.15
N LYS A 252 3.64 21.61 -9.01
CA LYS A 252 2.19 21.38 -8.84
C LYS A 252 1.84 20.23 -7.88
N GLY A 253 2.82 19.66 -7.17
CA GLY A 253 2.63 18.56 -6.23
C GLY A 253 2.26 17.22 -6.86
N LEU A 254 2.33 17.06 -8.18
CA LEU A 254 1.91 15.83 -8.89
C LEU A 254 2.94 14.70 -8.80
N CYS A 255 4.16 15.00 -8.36
CA CYS A 255 5.24 14.03 -8.24
C CYS A 255 5.47 13.56 -6.79
N PRO A 256 5.99 12.32 -6.59
CA PRO A 256 6.45 11.85 -5.28
C PRO A 256 7.54 12.73 -4.66
N ILE A 257 7.55 12.82 -3.33
CA ILE A 257 8.69 13.34 -2.57
C ILE A 257 9.78 12.26 -2.61
N MET A 258 10.99 12.62 -3.03
CA MET A 258 12.09 11.68 -3.20
C MET A 258 12.63 11.17 -1.85
N PRO A 259 13.19 9.95 -1.75
CA PRO A 259 13.71 9.42 -0.48
C PRO A 259 14.79 10.31 0.17
N GLU A 260 15.60 11.00 -0.64
CA GLU A 260 16.56 12.02 -0.20
C GLU A 260 15.87 13.21 0.48
N GLU A 261 14.87 13.80 -0.19
CA GLU A 261 14.04 14.89 0.35
C GLU A 261 13.37 14.46 1.67
N VAL A 262 12.76 13.27 1.72
CA VAL A 262 12.14 12.73 2.94
C VAL A 262 13.17 12.56 4.06
N GLY A 263 14.38 12.08 3.76
CA GLY A 263 15.44 11.96 4.75
C GLY A 263 15.83 13.31 5.37
N ILE A 264 15.93 14.36 4.55
CA ILE A 264 16.21 15.73 5.02
C ILE A 264 15.06 16.25 5.89
N LEU A 265 13.81 16.09 5.43
CA LEU A 265 12.62 16.47 6.20
C LEU A 265 12.58 15.78 7.58
N LEU A 266 12.88 14.49 7.66
CA LEU A 266 12.91 13.75 8.93
C LEU A 266 14.03 14.23 9.85
N ARG A 267 15.25 14.52 9.34
CA ARG A 267 16.33 15.08 10.17
C ARG A 267 15.95 16.45 10.73
N VAL A 268 15.29 17.30 9.94
CA VAL A 268 14.77 18.61 10.36
C VAL A 268 13.68 18.49 11.42
N MET A 269 12.83 17.46 11.34
CA MET A 269 11.85 17.12 12.37
C MET A 269 12.47 16.53 13.66
N GLY A 270 13.80 16.42 13.75
CA GLY A 270 14.52 15.95 14.93
C GLY A 270 14.64 14.43 15.03
N TYR A 271 14.34 13.67 13.98
CA TYR A 271 14.60 12.22 13.98
C TYR A 271 16.13 11.96 13.93
N PRO A 272 16.71 11.25 14.92
CA PRO A 272 18.14 10.95 14.94
C PRO A 272 18.50 9.90 13.88
N ALA A 273 19.76 9.85 13.44
CA ALA A 273 20.24 8.89 12.43
C ALA A 273 20.05 7.41 12.80
N LYS A 274 19.88 7.10 14.10
CA LYS A 274 19.55 5.76 14.60
C LYS A 274 18.06 5.38 14.49
N THR A 275 17.19 6.28 14.02
CA THR A 275 15.75 6.02 13.84
C THR A 275 15.54 4.80 12.96
N ILE A 276 14.70 3.87 13.41
CA ILE A 276 14.32 2.70 12.62
C ILE A 276 13.30 3.15 11.58
N ILE A 277 13.66 3.05 10.30
CA ILE A 277 12.76 3.33 9.19
C ILE A 277 12.42 2.02 8.50
N TYR A 278 11.14 1.66 8.46
CA TYR A 278 10.63 0.57 7.65
C TYR A 278 10.25 1.08 6.25
N LEU A 279 10.92 0.58 5.21
CA LEU A 279 10.55 0.84 3.82
C LEU A 279 9.41 -0.11 3.41
N ALA A 280 8.24 0.48 3.17
CA ALA A 280 7.05 -0.20 2.68
C ALA A 280 6.92 -0.04 1.16
N GLY A 281 6.46 -1.08 0.48
CA GLY A 281 6.14 -1.09 -0.95
C GLY A 281 6.68 -2.34 -1.64
N SER A 282 5.84 -3.04 -2.39
CA SER A 282 6.26 -4.21 -3.15
C SER A 282 7.21 -3.90 -4.33
N GLU A 283 7.25 -2.65 -4.77
CA GLU A 283 8.10 -2.13 -5.83
C GLU A 283 8.59 -0.71 -5.49
N THR A 284 9.83 -0.39 -5.85
CA THR A 284 10.39 0.96 -5.82
C THR A 284 11.19 1.16 -7.10
N PHE A 285 10.64 1.93 -8.02
CA PHE A 285 11.26 2.26 -9.29
C PHE A 285 12.50 3.13 -9.06
N GLY A 286 13.63 2.80 -9.70
CA GLY A 286 14.96 3.27 -9.30
C GLY A 286 15.73 2.31 -8.38
N GLY A 287 15.06 1.29 -7.82
CA GLY A 287 15.66 0.25 -6.99
C GLY A 287 16.41 0.79 -5.77
N GLN A 288 17.54 0.17 -5.44
CA GLN A 288 18.37 0.61 -4.31
C GLN A 288 19.03 1.97 -4.56
N ARG A 289 19.29 2.37 -5.81
CA ARG A 289 19.98 3.63 -6.16
C ARG A 289 19.29 4.86 -5.57
N VAL A 290 17.96 4.93 -5.66
CA VAL A 290 17.17 6.05 -5.12
C VAL A 290 17.04 6.03 -3.60
N LEU A 291 17.40 4.92 -2.94
CA LEU A 291 17.36 4.77 -1.48
C LEU A 291 18.69 5.08 -0.79
N ILE A 292 19.81 5.19 -1.54
CA ILE A 292 21.14 5.45 -0.99
C ILE A 292 21.18 6.70 -0.08
N PRO A 293 20.64 7.88 -0.47
CA PRO A 293 20.70 9.07 0.39
C PRO A 293 19.87 8.94 1.66
N LEU A 294 18.75 8.20 1.62
CA LEU A 294 17.95 7.93 2.81
C LEU A 294 18.70 6.98 3.77
N ARG A 295 19.33 5.92 3.23
CA ARG A 295 20.12 4.95 4.00
C ARG A 295 21.39 5.57 4.62
N SER A 296 22.02 6.54 3.96
CA SER A 296 23.17 7.26 4.54
C SER A 296 22.78 8.23 5.67
N MET A 297 21.55 8.76 5.65
CA MET A 297 21.01 9.58 6.74
C MET A 297 20.45 8.76 7.90
N PHE A 298 19.88 7.58 7.61
CA PHE A 298 19.28 6.68 8.58
C PHE A 298 19.77 5.25 8.37
N ILE A 299 20.81 4.87 9.11
CA ILE A 299 21.47 3.56 8.98
C ILE A 299 20.52 2.39 9.28
N ASN A 300 19.51 2.59 10.13
CA ASN A 300 18.50 1.59 10.50
C ASN A 300 17.29 1.60 9.53
N THR A 301 17.55 1.77 8.24
CA THR A 301 16.54 1.70 7.17
C THR A 301 16.38 0.25 6.71
N LEU A 302 15.33 -0.41 7.20
CA LEU A 302 15.04 -1.83 7.02
C LEU A 302 13.89 -2.02 6.02
N ASP A 303 13.87 -3.15 5.33
CA ASP A 303 12.79 -3.52 4.41
C ASP A 303 12.33 -4.98 4.64
N ARG A 304 11.31 -5.40 3.89
CA ARG A 304 10.80 -6.78 3.91
C ARG A 304 11.89 -7.84 3.70
N THR A 305 12.86 -7.58 2.82
CA THR A 305 13.94 -8.55 2.50
C THR A 305 14.95 -8.67 3.63
N THR A 306 15.13 -7.60 4.41
CA THR A 306 15.98 -7.57 5.60
C THR A 306 15.31 -8.24 6.80
N LEU A 307 13.98 -8.11 6.93
CA LEU A 307 13.23 -8.67 8.07
C LEU A 307 12.80 -10.13 7.91
N CYS A 308 12.78 -10.67 6.69
CA CYS A 308 12.25 -12.00 6.38
C CYS A 308 13.28 -12.89 5.69
N SER A 309 13.43 -14.12 6.18
CA SER A 309 14.18 -15.15 5.47
C SER A 309 13.46 -15.60 4.19
N GLN A 310 14.24 -16.08 3.22
CA GLN A 310 13.71 -16.61 1.96
C GLN A 310 12.67 -17.72 2.16
N LYS A 311 12.80 -18.52 3.22
CA LYS A 311 11.82 -19.54 3.60
C LYS A 311 10.48 -18.93 4.03
N GLU A 312 10.48 -17.93 4.91
CA GLU A 312 9.25 -17.24 5.35
C GLU A 312 8.50 -16.60 4.17
N LEU A 313 9.24 -16.09 3.18
CA LEU A 313 8.69 -15.53 1.95
C LEU A 313 8.15 -16.62 1.00
N SER A 314 8.86 -17.74 0.85
CA SER A 314 8.44 -18.88 0.02
C SER A 314 7.20 -19.60 0.59
N ASP A 315 7.15 -19.81 1.91
CA ASP A 315 5.99 -20.39 2.62
C ASP A 315 4.70 -19.57 2.38
N LEU A 316 4.85 -18.26 2.15
CA LEU A 316 3.76 -17.33 1.87
C LEU A 316 3.23 -17.44 0.44
N VAL A 317 4.12 -17.57 -0.55
CA VAL A 317 3.79 -17.78 -1.96
C VAL A 317 3.13 -19.15 -2.15
N GLY A 318 3.65 -20.18 -1.46
CA GLY A 318 3.25 -21.57 -1.62
C GLY A 318 4.01 -22.30 -2.72
N PRO A 319 3.67 -23.58 -2.98
CA PRO A 319 4.37 -24.41 -3.97
C PRO A 319 4.06 -23.95 -5.40
N GLU A 320 5.05 -23.42 -6.10
CA GLU A 320 4.93 -23.05 -7.52
C GLU A 320 5.52 -24.11 -8.45
N THR A 321 5.02 -24.16 -9.68
CA THR A 321 5.63 -24.98 -10.74
C THR A 321 7.05 -24.47 -11.01
N PRO A 322 8.10 -25.31 -11.05
CA PRO A 322 9.42 -24.87 -11.48
C PRO A 322 9.36 -24.29 -12.89
N LEU A 323 9.95 -23.12 -13.10
CA LEU A 323 10.18 -22.63 -14.45
C LEU A 323 11.26 -23.47 -15.14
N ALA A 324 11.17 -23.54 -16.46
CA ALA A 324 12.30 -23.99 -17.26
C ALA A 324 13.49 -23.07 -16.94
N LEU A 325 14.57 -23.64 -16.39
CA LEU A 325 15.83 -22.94 -16.25
C LEU A 325 16.26 -22.47 -17.65
N ASN A 326 16.35 -21.15 -17.83
CA ASN A 326 17.00 -20.54 -18.96
C ASN A 326 18.48 -20.94 -18.93
N ARG A 327 18.80 -22.09 -19.54
CA ARG A 327 20.19 -22.49 -19.78
C ARG A 327 20.78 -21.44 -20.72
N PHE A 328 21.63 -20.58 -20.15
CA PHE A 328 22.50 -19.69 -20.92
C PHE A 328 23.16 -20.51 -22.03
N ARG A 329 22.77 -20.25 -23.27
CA ARG A 329 23.50 -20.73 -24.43
C ARG A 329 24.55 -19.65 -24.70
N PRO A 330 25.85 -19.91 -24.46
CA PRO A 330 26.87 -19.01 -24.99
C PRO A 330 26.66 -18.86 -26.50
N PRO A 331 26.98 -17.69 -27.09
CA PRO A 331 26.97 -17.55 -28.54
C PRO A 331 27.83 -18.68 -29.13
N PRO A 332 27.42 -19.27 -30.27
CA PRO A 332 28.20 -20.34 -30.89
C PRO A 332 29.63 -19.83 -31.16
N VAL A 333 30.62 -20.64 -30.78
CA VAL A 333 32.03 -20.30 -30.99
C VAL A 333 32.25 -20.16 -32.50
N LYS A 334 32.48 -18.92 -32.95
CA LYS A 334 32.80 -18.63 -34.35
C LYS A 334 34.08 -19.38 -34.73
N SER A 335 34.04 -20.04 -35.88
CA SER A 335 35.24 -20.67 -36.45
C SER A 335 36.26 -19.61 -36.86
N GLU A 336 37.54 -20.00 -36.89
CA GLU A 336 38.64 -19.13 -37.29
C GLU A 336 38.41 -18.50 -38.68
N LYS A 337 37.78 -19.24 -39.60
CA LYS A 337 37.41 -18.75 -40.94
C LYS A 337 36.36 -17.64 -40.89
N GLU A 338 35.33 -17.77 -40.04
CA GLU A 338 34.29 -16.74 -39.88
C GLU A 338 34.87 -15.45 -39.26
N LEU A 339 35.76 -15.59 -38.27
CA LEU A 339 36.49 -14.45 -37.68
C LEU A 339 37.36 -13.73 -38.73
N ILE A 340 38.06 -14.49 -39.59
CA ILE A 340 38.88 -13.95 -40.68
C ILE A 340 37.99 -13.26 -41.75
N GLU A 341 36.80 -13.79 -42.05
CA GLU A 341 35.86 -13.15 -42.98
C GLU A 341 35.24 -11.86 -42.42
N GLU A 342 34.84 -11.84 -41.15
CA GLU A 342 34.40 -10.61 -40.48
C GLU A 342 35.52 -9.57 -40.46
N TRP A 343 36.76 -9.97 -40.16
CA TRP A 343 37.91 -9.07 -40.19
C TRP A 343 38.18 -8.49 -41.59
N LYS A 344 37.99 -9.29 -42.65
CA LYS A 344 38.15 -8.83 -44.05
C LYS A 344 36.98 -7.97 -44.53
N LYS A 345 35.77 -8.13 -43.97
CA LYS A 345 34.60 -7.27 -44.23
C LYS A 345 34.58 -6.00 -43.39
N ALA A 346 35.27 -5.98 -42.25
CA ALA A 346 35.46 -4.78 -41.45
C ALA A 346 36.28 -3.76 -42.24
N GLY A 347 35.61 -2.69 -42.69
CA GLY A 347 36.25 -1.59 -43.43
C GLY A 347 37.32 -0.86 -42.60
N PRO A 348 38.02 0.12 -43.19
CA PRO A 348 39.03 0.90 -42.47
C PRO A 348 38.42 1.49 -41.20
N ARG A 349 38.96 1.10 -40.02
CA ARG A 349 38.44 1.56 -38.73
C ARG A 349 38.46 3.10 -38.72
N PRO A 350 37.32 3.77 -38.48
CA PRO A 350 37.31 5.21 -38.37
C PRO A 350 38.25 5.65 -37.24
N ARG A 351 38.87 6.82 -37.40
CA ARG A 351 39.62 7.49 -36.33
C ARG A 351 38.88 8.78 -35.94
N PRO A 352 38.66 9.06 -34.64
CA PRO A 352 38.99 8.22 -33.49
C PRO A 352 38.29 6.85 -33.55
N LEU A 353 38.92 5.83 -32.94
CA LEU A 353 38.41 4.46 -32.98
C LEU A 353 36.93 4.45 -32.59
N PRO A 354 36.07 3.68 -33.28
CA PRO A 354 34.72 3.48 -32.77
C PRO A 354 34.83 2.90 -31.35
N PRO A 355 33.90 3.23 -30.44
CA PRO A 355 33.88 2.62 -29.11
C PRO A 355 33.94 1.09 -29.26
N PRO A 356 34.58 0.37 -28.31
CA PRO A 356 34.60 -1.08 -28.35
C PRO A 356 33.16 -1.60 -28.51
N PRO A 357 32.94 -2.64 -29.35
CA PRO A 357 31.60 -3.15 -29.59
C PRO A 357 30.93 -3.48 -28.25
N ASP A 358 29.67 -3.08 -28.09
CA ASP A 358 28.95 -3.25 -26.84
C ASP A 358 29.05 -4.69 -26.37
N ARG A 359 29.37 -4.86 -25.07
CA ARG A 359 29.46 -6.19 -24.47
C ARG A 359 28.14 -6.94 -24.71
N PRO A 360 28.16 -8.24 -25.01
CA PRO A 360 26.94 -9.00 -25.19
C PRO A 360 26.07 -8.87 -23.93
N ILE A 361 24.88 -8.30 -24.07
CA ILE A 361 23.92 -8.13 -22.98
C ILE A 361 23.56 -9.53 -22.45
N TYR A 362 23.95 -9.81 -21.22
CA TYR A 362 23.77 -11.13 -20.62
C TYR A 362 22.28 -11.39 -20.39
N GLN A 363 21.89 -12.67 -20.35
CA GLN A 363 20.47 -13.02 -20.24
C GLN A 363 19.83 -12.56 -18.90
N HIS A 364 20.60 -12.45 -17.82
CA HIS A 364 20.12 -11.87 -16.56
C HIS A 364 19.92 -10.34 -16.65
N GLU A 365 20.59 -9.67 -17.60
CA GLU A 365 20.36 -8.25 -17.89
C GLU A 365 19.10 -8.12 -18.75
N LYS A 366 18.88 -9.05 -19.69
CA LYS A 366 17.60 -9.21 -20.44
C LYS A 366 16.41 -9.50 -19.52
N GLU A 367 16.62 -10.22 -18.43
CA GLU A 367 15.63 -10.49 -17.38
C GLU A 367 15.47 -9.27 -16.44
N GLY A 368 15.10 -8.13 -17.04
CA GLY A 368 14.92 -6.87 -16.33
C GLY A 368 14.09 -5.87 -17.15
N TRP A 369 13.56 -4.86 -16.47
CA TRP A 369 12.63 -3.89 -17.08
C TRP A 369 13.31 -2.99 -18.14
N TYR A 370 14.64 -3.04 -18.26
CA TYR A 370 15.48 -2.07 -18.96
C TYR A 370 16.09 -2.59 -20.27
N ALA A 371 16.37 -3.89 -20.38
CA ALA A 371 17.27 -4.40 -21.42
C ALA A 371 16.70 -4.46 -22.83
N TRP A 372 15.38 -4.47 -22.97
CA TRP A 372 14.74 -4.44 -24.28
C TRP A 372 14.79 -3.04 -24.91
N ILE A 373 15.01 -1.97 -24.13
CA ILE A 373 15.06 -0.58 -24.62
C ILE A 373 16.20 -0.39 -25.63
N THR A 374 17.33 -1.08 -25.41
CA THR A 374 18.50 -1.05 -26.29
C THR A 374 18.38 -1.96 -27.52
N GLU A 375 17.40 -2.88 -27.55
CA GLU A 375 17.26 -3.88 -28.61
C GLU A 375 16.02 -3.67 -29.50
N THR A 376 14.90 -3.21 -28.93
CA THR A 376 13.61 -3.12 -29.62
C THR A 376 12.80 -1.89 -29.21
N PRO A 377 12.12 -1.19 -30.15
CA PRO A 377 11.29 -0.02 -29.82
C PRO A 377 9.97 -0.37 -29.10
N THR A 378 9.70 -1.66 -28.85
CA THR A 378 8.46 -2.18 -28.26
C THR A 378 8.77 -2.96 -26.99
N GLU A 379 8.10 -2.63 -25.88
CA GLU A 379 8.15 -3.44 -24.65
C GLU A 379 7.71 -4.88 -24.96
N PRO A 380 8.53 -5.91 -24.65
CA PRO A 380 8.18 -7.30 -24.89
C PRO A 380 7.01 -7.75 -24.00
N ASP A 381 6.32 -8.80 -24.42
CA ASP A 381 5.29 -9.42 -23.58
C ASP A 381 5.89 -9.89 -22.24
N PRO A 382 5.20 -9.67 -21.10
CA PRO A 382 5.75 -9.94 -19.78
C PRO A 382 6.03 -11.44 -19.61
N SER A 383 7.25 -11.76 -19.17
CA SER A 383 7.70 -13.14 -18.97
C SER A 383 6.84 -13.87 -17.92
N PRO A 384 6.88 -15.22 -17.87
CA PRO A 384 6.25 -15.97 -16.79
C PRO A 384 6.71 -15.51 -15.39
N MET A 385 7.98 -15.13 -15.24
CA MET A 385 8.49 -14.54 -13.99
C MET A 385 7.85 -13.18 -13.68
N ASP A 386 7.73 -12.28 -14.66
CA ASP A 386 7.07 -10.98 -14.46
C ASP A 386 5.61 -11.15 -14.04
N GLN A 387 4.93 -12.14 -14.61
CA GLN A 387 3.55 -12.46 -14.27
C GLN A 387 3.44 -13.01 -12.83
N ARG A 388 4.31 -13.96 -12.43
CA ARG A 388 4.38 -14.45 -11.04
C ARG A 388 4.70 -13.31 -10.06
N MET A 389 5.71 -12.49 -10.38
CA MET A 389 6.11 -11.36 -9.55
C MET A 389 4.96 -10.36 -9.38
N LYS A 390 4.18 -10.08 -10.42
CA LYS A 390 2.95 -9.26 -10.31
C LYS A 390 1.92 -9.83 -9.32
N ALA A 391 1.81 -11.15 -9.20
CA ALA A 391 0.98 -11.77 -8.16
C ALA A 391 1.65 -11.71 -6.77
N HIS A 392 2.96 -11.97 -6.67
CA HIS A 392 3.71 -11.92 -5.40
C HIS A 392 3.67 -10.53 -4.76
N ARG A 393 3.71 -9.47 -5.58
CA ARG A 393 3.57 -8.06 -5.14
C ARG A 393 2.33 -7.82 -4.28
N LEU A 394 1.20 -8.49 -4.55
CA LEU A 394 0.00 -8.40 -3.70
C LEU A 394 0.22 -8.93 -2.28
N LEU A 395 1.04 -9.97 -2.10
CA LEU A 395 1.38 -10.52 -0.78
C LEU A 395 2.35 -9.59 -0.05
N TRP A 396 3.30 -9.00 -0.78
CA TRP A 396 4.25 -8.01 -0.27
C TRP A 396 3.54 -6.73 0.20
N ASP A 397 2.67 -6.15 -0.63
CA ASP A 397 1.85 -5.00 -0.26
C ASP A 397 0.98 -5.32 0.98
N ALA A 398 0.42 -6.53 1.11
CA ALA A 398 -0.38 -6.91 2.26
C ALA A 398 0.40 -6.94 3.58
N ILE A 399 1.65 -7.41 3.53
CA ILE A 399 2.56 -7.40 4.67
C ILE A 399 2.97 -5.96 4.99
N ASP A 400 3.38 -5.20 3.99
CA ASP A 400 3.80 -3.81 4.13
C ASP A 400 2.66 -2.95 4.67
N TYR A 401 1.42 -3.26 4.30
CA TYR A 401 0.21 -2.60 4.83
C TYR A 401 0.00 -2.87 6.31
N ILE A 402 0.17 -4.13 6.76
CA ILE A 402 0.11 -4.47 8.20
C ILE A 402 1.18 -3.69 8.97
N VAL A 403 2.43 -3.72 8.51
CA VAL A 403 3.55 -3.06 9.18
C VAL A 403 3.36 -1.54 9.21
N SER A 404 2.87 -0.94 8.11
CA SER A 404 2.64 0.51 8.01
C SER A 404 1.46 1.00 8.85
N VAL A 405 0.42 0.17 9.05
CA VAL A 405 -0.71 0.49 9.93
C VAL A 405 -0.30 0.42 11.40
N GLU A 406 0.57 -0.53 11.77
CA GLU A 406 1.10 -0.74 13.14
C GLU A 406 2.28 0.18 13.52
N ALA A 407 2.81 0.99 12.59
CA ALA A 407 3.98 1.84 12.85
C ALA A 407 3.70 3.01 13.81
N ASP A 408 4.66 3.39 14.65
CA ASP A 408 4.51 4.51 15.58
C ASP A 408 4.34 5.85 14.84
N ALA A 409 5.03 5.98 13.71
CA ALA A 409 4.86 7.05 12.73
C ALA A 409 4.70 6.48 11.31
N PHE A 410 3.90 7.13 10.46
CA PHE A 410 3.81 6.85 9.03
C PHE A 410 4.06 8.12 8.21
N PHE A 411 4.94 8.02 7.21
CA PHE A 411 5.25 9.10 6.27
C PHE A 411 4.93 8.65 4.82
N PRO A 412 4.02 9.34 4.11
CA PRO A 412 3.76 9.09 2.70
C PRO A 412 4.72 9.91 1.80
N GLY A 413 5.49 9.26 0.94
CA GLY A 413 6.20 9.93 -0.15
C GLY A 413 5.27 10.35 -1.29
N PHE A 414 4.19 9.59 -1.50
CA PHE A 414 3.13 9.91 -2.44
C PHE A 414 1.78 9.35 -1.97
N ASN A 415 0.73 10.16 -2.00
CA ASN A 415 -0.64 9.84 -1.56
C ASN A 415 -1.65 10.61 -2.41
N ASN A 416 -2.89 10.11 -2.53
CA ASN A 416 -3.95 10.84 -3.19
C ASN A 416 -4.31 12.07 -2.35
N ASP A 417 -4.23 13.22 -2.99
CA ASP A 417 -4.48 14.57 -2.53
C ASP A 417 -5.19 15.37 -3.63
N GLY A 418 -6.04 14.69 -4.42
CA GLY A 418 -6.76 15.28 -5.56
C GLY A 418 -6.02 15.18 -6.90
N SER A 419 -4.71 14.91 -6.88
CA SER A 419 -3.85 14.73 -8.07
C SER A 419 -4.18 13.50 -8.94
N GLY A 420 -4.90 12.51 -8.41
CA GLY A 420 -5.15 11.25 -9.10
C GLY A 420 -4.52 10.06 -8.37
N TRP A 421 -3.99 9.08 -9.11
CA TRP A 421 -3.65 7.76 -8.58
C TRP A 421 -2.32 7.70 -7.83
N PRO A 422 -2.39 7.73 -6.49
CA PRO A 422 -1.87 6.57 -5.74
C PRO A 422 -2.80 6.14 -4.60
N ASP A 423 -2.77 4.86 -4.26
CA ASP A 423 -3.80 4.24 -3.41
C ASP A 423 -3.26 3.44 -2.21
N PHE A 424 -1.98 3.05 -2.19
CA PHE A 424 -1.39 2.39 -1.00
C PHE A 424 -1.32 3.31 0.22
N SER A 425 -0.53 4.40 0.15
CA SER A 425 -0.34 5.33 1.28
C SER A 425 -1.67 5.89 1.78
N SER A 426 -2.57 6.23 0.87
CA SER A 426 -3.92 6.72 1.18
C SER A 426 -4.75 5.69 1.94
N LEU A 427 -4.71 4.39 1.60
CA LEU A 427 -5.38 3.35 2.39
C LEU A 427 -4.73 3.11 3.76
N VAL A 428 -3.42 3.29 3.89
CA VAL A 428 -2.73 3.22 5.20
C VAL A 428 -3.16 4.40 6.07
N MET A 429 -3.12 5.63 5.54
CA MET A 429 -3.53 6.85 6.24
C MET A 429 -4.98 6.78 6.70
N GLY A 430 -5.88 6.32 5.83
CA GLY A 430 -7.30 6.13 6.16
C GLY A 430 -7.51 5.04 7.22
N HIS A 431 -6.81 3.91 7.12
CA HIS A 431 -6.94 2.83 8.11
C HIS A 431 -6.39 3.23 9.49
N ARG A 432 -5.25 3.91 9.54
CA ARG A 432 -4.70 4.48 10.79
C ARG A 432 -5.68 5.49 11.42
N LEU A 433 -6.30 6.35 10.61
CA LEU A 433 -7.34 7.28 11.08
C LEU A 433 -8.61 6.57 11.59
N TYR A 434 -8.90 5.36 11.09
CA TYR A 434 -10.04 4.55 11.52
C TYR A 434 -9.75 3.76 12.82
N GLU A 435 -8.57 3.13 12.94
CA GLU A 435 -8.23 2.28 14.09
C GLU A 435 -7.60 3.05 15.26
N THR A 436 -6.62 3.93 14.99
CA THR A 436 -5.79 4.54 16.04
C THR A 436 -5.42 5.99 15.70
N THR A 437 -6.28 6.92 16.13
CA THR A 437 -6.09 8.37 15.91
C THR A 437 -4.86 8.96 16.61
N SER A 438 -4.26 8.25 17.57
CA SER A 438 -3.08 8.69 18.32
C SER A 438 -1.74 8.45 17.62
N TYR A 439 -1.67 7.59 16.59
CA TYR A 439 -0.42 7.33 15.88
C TYR A 439 -0.08 8.46 14.89
N ARG A 440 1.19 8.90 14.88
CA ARG A 440 1.63 9.99 14.01
C ARG A 440 1.51 9.57 12.54
N THR A 441 0.84 10.38 11.74
CA THR A 441 0.58 10.10 10.33
C THR A 441 0.72 11.41 9.58
N TYR A 442 1.88 11.62 8.96
CA TYR A 442 2.19 12.87 8.26
C TYR A 442 1.31 13.02 7.01
N ARG A 443 0.96 14.26 6.69
CA ARG A 443 0.14 14.62 5.52
C ARG A 443 0.77 15.78 4.73
N PRO A 444 2.04 15.62 4.29
CA PRO A 444 2.78 16.71 3.67
C PRO A 444 2.05 17.20 2.41
N ASP A 445 1.80 18.50 2.34
CA ASP A 445 1.50 19.13 1.04
C ASP A 445 2.74 19.06 0.16
N ARG A 446 2.63 18.38 -0.98
CA ARG A 446 3.73 18.25 -1.92
C ARG A 446 4.02 19.53 -2.70
N ILE A 447 3.05 20.45 -2.81
CA ILE A 447 3.26 21.79 -3.40
C ILE A 447 4.20 22.59 -2.48
N VAL A 448 3.82 22.76 -1.20
CA VAL A 448 4.66 23.46 -0.20
C VAL A 448 6.01 22.76 0.00
N VAL A 449 6.08 21.42 -0.03
CA VAL A 449 7.37 20.70 0.03
C VAL A 449 8.22 20.99 -1.21
N ALA A 450 7.65 21.02 -2.42
CA ALA A 450 8.38 21.37 -3.63
C ALA A 450 8.92 22.81 -3.57
N GLU A 451 8.09 23.78 -3.16
CA GLU A 451 8.47 25.18 -2.93
C GLU A 451 9.63 25.29 -1.92
N LEU A 452 9.52 24.61 -0.77
CA LEU A 452 10.56 24.59 0.26
C LEU A 452 11.88 24.06 -0.32
N PHE A 453 11.89 22.93 -1.02
CA PHE A 453 13.14 22.42 -1.60
C PHE A 453 13.69 23.31 -2.73
N ASN A 454 12.83 24.02 -3.48
CA ASN A 454 13.28 24.99 -4.47
C ASN A 454 14.06 26.17 -3.83
N MET A 455 13.75 26.56 -2.58
CA MET A 455 14.50 27.60 -1.85
C MET A 455 15.93 27.20 -1.47
N ILE A 456 16.23 25.89 -1.38
CA ILE A 456 17.53 25.37 -0.88
C ILE A 456 18.28 24.53 -1.92
N ARG A 457 17.90 24.61 -3.20
CA ARG A 457 18.45 23.78 -4.29
C ARG A 457 19.99 23.75 -4.33
N GLU A 458 20.65 24.88 -4.09
CA GLU A 458 22.12 25.01 -4.08
C GLU A 458 22.79 24.54 -2.78
N ASN A 459 22.03 24.34 -1.68
CA ASN A 459 22.55 24.06 -0.34
C ASN A 459 21.71 23.00 0.41
N LEU A 460 21.28 21.97 -0.32
CA LEU A 460 20.32 20.96 0.12
C LEU A 460 20.63 20.33 1.50
N TYR A 461 21.91 20.05 1.77
CA TYR A 461 22.40 19.41 3.00
C TYR A 461 22.76 20.38 4.13
N ARG A 462 22.70 21.69 3.89
CA ARG A 462 22.99 22.75 4.89
C ARG A 462 21.89 23.82 4.86
N PRO A 463 20.63 23.45 5.14
CA PRO A 463 19.52 24.39 5.12
C PRO A 463 19.69 25.49 6.16
N LYS A 464 19.20 26.70 5.83
CA LYS A 464 19.16 27.84 6.75
C LYS A 464 18.15 27.60 7.89
N HIS A 465 18.36 28.27 9.02
CA HIS A 465 17.49 28.14 10.19
C HIS A 465 16.02 28.54 9.90
N ASN A 466 15.79 29.60 9.12
CA ASN A 466 14.44 30.01 8.71
C ASN A 466 13.71 28.92 7.91
N TRP A 467 14.38 28.25 6.97
CA TRP A 467 13.83 27.12 6.23
C TRP A 467 13.49 25.93 7.14
N THR A 468 14.36 25.66 8.12
CA THR A 468 14.16 24.61 9.13
C THR A 468 12.87 24.83 9.91
N ILE A 469 12.58 26.08 10.30
CA ILE A 469 11.33 26.46 10.98
C ILE A 469 10.11 26.23 10.05
N LEU A 470 10.18 26.68 8.78
CA LEU A 470 9.05 26.52 7.84
C LEU A 470 8.69 25.04 7.59
N VAL A 471 9.70 24.17 7.48
CA VAL A 471 9.50 22.71 7.36
C VAL A 471 8.84 22.15 8.63
N GLN A 472 9.33 22.53 9.80
CA GLN A 472 8.77 22.07 11.08
C GLN A 472 7.32 22.55 11.25
N GLU A 473 7.03 23.80 10.93
CA GLU A 473 5.68 24.36 10.97
C GLU A 473 4.74 23.60 10.03
N HIS A 474 5.14 23.39 8.78
CA HIS A 474 4.36 22.66 7.77
C HIS A 474 4.06 21.22 8.20
N LEU A 475 5.09 20.46 8.59
CA LEU A 475 4.92 19.06 8.95
C LEU A 475 4.17 18.89 10.27
N ASN A 476 4.30 19.81 11.23
CA ASN A 476 3.46 19.82 12.44
C ASN A 476 1.99 20.13 12.11
N LYS A 477 1.69 21.13 11.27
CA LYS A 477 0.32 21.40 10.76
C LYS A 477 -0.28 20.21 9.99
N SER A 478 0.55 19.36 9.38
CA SER A 478 0.08 18.14 8.72
C SER A 478 -0.43 17.05 9.69
N LEU A 479 -0.05 17.14 10.97
CA LEU A 479 -0.46 16.23 12.03
C LEU A 479 -1.69 16.72 12.81
N THR A 480 -2.05 18.00 12.71
CA THR A 480 -3.19 18.63 13.41
C THR A 480 -4.51 18.52 12.62
N GLU A 481 -5.56 19.18 13.12
CA GLU A 481 -6.90 19.15 12.52
C GLU A 481 -6.91 19.75 11.11
N GLU A 482 -6.08 20.75 10.83
CA GLU A 482 -5.90 21.36 9.50
C GLU A 482 -5.45 20.32 8.46
N GLY A 483 -4.49 19.45 8.81
CA GLY A 483 -4.05 18.34 7.97
C GLY A 483 -5.16 17.31 7.72
N LEU A 484 -6.05 17.08 8.69
CA LEU A 484 -7.22 16.21 8.53
C LEU A 484 -8.29 16.83 7.63
N ILE A 485 -8.64 18.09 7.86
CA ILE A 485 -9.57 18.91 7.05
C ILE A 485 -9.11 18.91 5.59
N ARG A 486 -7.83 19.23 5.36
CA ARG A 486 -7.23 19.20 4.03
C ARG A 486 -7.38 17.83 3.36
N GLN A 487 -7.00 16.76 4.05
CA GLN A 487 -7.11 15.40 3.49
C GLN A 487 -8.58 15.03 3.19
N SER A 488 -9.53 15.46 4.02
CA SER A 488 -10.97 15.28 3.78
C SER A 488 -11.45 16.02 2.52
N LEU A 489 -10.97 17.23 2.26
CA LEU A 489 -11.37 18.01 1.07
C LEU A 489 -10.81 17.41 -0.22
N PHE A 490 -9.53 17.05 -0.25
CA PHE A 490 -8.85 16.69 -1.50
C PHE A 490 -8.89 15.19 -1.86
N SER A 491 -8.78 14.29 -0.88
CA SER A 491 -8.64 12.84 -1.15
C SER A 491 -9.95 12.06 -1.07
N LYS A 492 -10.84 12.46 -0.17
CA LYS A 492 -12.13 11.80 0.07
C LYS A 492 -13.05 11.76 -1.15
N PRO A 493 -13.12 12.80 -2.02
CA PRO A 493 -13.98 12.75 -3.21
C PRO A 493 -13.61 11.65 -4.19
N SER A 494 -12.31 11.30 -4.29
CA SER A 494 -11.83 10.22 -5.16
C SER A 494 -11.95 8.85 -4.47
N THR A 495 -11.62 8.76 -3.17
CA THR A 495 -11.82 7.54 -2.37
C THR A 495 -11.97 7.85 -0.88
N PHE A 496 -13.20 7.69 -0.36
CA PHE A 496 -13.50 7.98 1.04
C PHE A 496 -12.77 7.03 2.01
N LEU A 497 -12.31 5.86 1.56
CA LEU A 497 -11.50 4.96 2.39
C LEU A 497 -10.13 5.55 2.75
N SER A 498 -9.67 6.60 2.04
CA SER A 498 -8.47 7.36 2.39
C SER A 498 -8.68 8.40 3.50
N HIS A 499 -9.93 8.82 3.71
CA HIS A 499 -10.35 9.68 4.81
C HIS A 499 -11.74 9.25 5.29
N PRO A 500 -11.82 8.19 6.13
CA PRO A 500 -13.09 7.52 6.47
C PRO A 500 -14.06 8.31 7.36
N LEU A 501 -13.78 9.59 7.64
CA LEU A 501 -14.58 10.42 8.54
C LEU A 501 -15.49 11.39 7.77
N PRO A 502 -16.76 11.58 8.21
CA PRO A 502 -17.43 10.91 9.32
C PRO A 502 -18.10 9.56 8.95
N GLU A 503 -18.02 9.11 7.70
CA GLU A 503 -18.86 8.02 7.15
C GLU A 503 -18.70 6.67 7.84
N CYS A 504 -17.48 6.35 8.30
CA CYS A 504 -17.18 5.10 8.99
C CYS A 504 -17.35 5.15 10.50
N LEU A 505 -17.70 6.32 11.06
CA LEU A 505 -18.00 6.49 12.47
C LEU A 505 -19.50 6.75 12.69
N CYS A 506 -19.90 6.54 13.93
CA CYS A 506 -21.19 6.99 14.43
C CYS A 506 -21.00 7.56 15.84
N ARG A 507 -21.91 8.44 16.26
CA ARG A 507 -21.86 9.12 17.55
C ARG A 507 -22.80 8.43 18.53
N ILE A 508 -22.32 8.06 19.72
CA ILE A 508 -23.22 7.66 20.81
C ILE A 508 -24.01 8.92 21.25
N ALA A 509 -25.31 8.81 21.45
CA ALA A 509 -26.22 9.96 21.55
C ALA A 509 -25.83 11.01 22.61
N SER A 510 -25.13 10.58 23.68
CA SER A 510 -24.64 11.40 24.79
C SER A 510 -23.47 12.35 24.42
N ALA A 511 -22.59 11.97 23.49
CA ALA A 511 -21.37 12.73 23.23
C ALA A 511 -21.65 13.99 22.38
N LYS A 512 -21.44 15.19 22.93
CA LYS A 512 -21.41 16.43 22.10
C LYS A 512 -20.20 16.38 21.17
N ALA A 513 -20.41 16.64 19.88
CA ALA A 513 -19.34 16.74 18.89
C ALA A 513 -19.43 18.11 18.21
N ASN A 514 -18.32 18.86 18.22
CA ASN A 514 -18.23 20.12 17.49
C ASN A 514 -18.29 19.82 15.98
N ARG A 515 -19.16 20.53 15.25
CA ARG A 515 -19.29 20.38 13.80
C ARG A 515 -18.36 21.34 13.09
N VAL A 516 -17.41 20.79 12.34
CA VAL A 516 -16.57 21.57 11.43
C VAL A 516 -17.20 21.53 10.05
N ARG A 517 -17.32 22.69 9.42
CA ARG A 517 -17.82 22.83 8.04
C ARG A 517 -16.72 23.38 7.15
N GLY A 518 -16.70 22.95 5.90
CA GLY A 518 -15.92 23.59 4.84
C GLY A 518 -16.54 24.92 4.41
N GLU A 519 -15.83 25.64 3.57
CA GLU A 519 -16.27 26.93 2.98
C GLU A 519 -17.53 26.77 2.11
N ASP A 520 -17.76 25.57 1.58
CA ASP A 520 -18.97 25.15 0.85
C ASP A 520 -20.16 24.78 1.76
N GLY A 521 -19.98 24.86 3.09
CA GLY A 521 -20.97 24.45 4.09
C GLY A 521 -21.07 22.94 4.33
N GLN A 522 -20.28 22.10 3.63
CA GLN A 522 -20.24 20.65 3.85
C GLN A 522 -19.66 20.33 5.22
N VAL A 523 -20.27 19.38 5.95
CA VAL A 523 -19.77 18.98 7.28
C VAL A 523 -18.58 18.03 7.11
N LEU A 524 -17.38 18.50 7.46
CA LEU A 524 -16.13 17.75 7.39
C LEU A 524 -15.93 16.87 8.64
N TYR A 525 -16.26 17.40 9.82
CA TYR A 525 -16.15 16.70 11.10
C TYR A 525 -17.37 16.94 12.00
N GLY A 526 -17.64 16.03 12.95
CA GLY A 526 -18.79 16.11 13.86
C GLY A 526 -20.16 15.83 13.20
N GLY A 527 -20.19 15.52 11.90
CA GLY A 527 -21.39 15.13 11.15
C GLY A 527 -21.87 13.70 11.38
N ALA A 528 -21.16 12.91 12.19
CA ALA A 528 -21.45 11.51 12.43
C ALA A 528 -22.88 11.30 12.94
N SER A 529 -23.63 10.46 12.22
CA SER A 529 -24.97 10.00 12.59
C SER A 529 -24.96 9.31 13.95
N ILE A 530 -26.09 9.33 14.67
CA ILE A 530 -26.22 8.58 15.92
C ILE A 530 -26.01 7.09 15.63
N CYS A 531 -25.19 6.40 16.44
CA CYS A 531 -24.99 4.96 16.31
C CYS A 531 -26.33 4.21 16.45
N PRO A 532 -26.62 3.19 15.61
CA PRO A 532 -27.74 2.29 15.82
C PRO A 532 -27.83 1.83 17.28
N LYS A 533 -29.04 1.76 17.85
CA LYS A 533 -29.24 1.50 19.30
C LYS A 533 -28.45 0.29 19.81
N TRP A 534 -28.38 -0.79 19.02
CA TRP A 534 -27.64 -2.00 19.38
C TRP A 534 -26.14 -1.77 19.63
N MET A 535 -25.49 -0.85 18.90
CA MET A 535 -24.08 -0.49 19.15
C MET A 535 -23.89 0.27 20.47
N GLN A 536 -24.93 0.96 20.96
CA GLN A 536 -24.87 1.68 22.23
C GLN A 536 -24.94 0.69 23.41
N HIS A 537 -25.70 -0.40 23.27
CA HIS A 537 -25.84 -1.41 24.32
C HIS A 537 -24.59 -2.30 24.48
N ALA A 538 -23.81 -2.53 23.42
CA ALA A 538 -22.57 -3.31 23.49
C ALA A 538 -21.53 -2.72 24.45
N ASN A 539 -21.41 -1.39 24.50
CA ASN A 539 -20.53 -0.71 25.48
C ASN A 539 -21.09 -0.76 26.90
N ASN A 540 -22.41 -0.72 27.09
CA ASN A 540 -23.01 -0.82 28.42
C ASN A 540 -22.80 -2.21 29.04
N ALA A 541 -22.84 -3.29 28.24
CA ALA A 541 -22.51 -4.63 28.72
C ALA A 541 -21.06 -4.75 29.22
N ALA A 542 -20.11 -4.04 28.59
CA ALA A 542 -18.74 -3.95 29.09
C ALA A 542 -18.61 -3.11 30.38
N SER A 543 -19.56 -2.19 30.63
CA SER A 543 -19.62 -1.39 31.86
C SER A 543 -20.22 -2.16 33.04
N MET A 544 -21.20 -3.05 32.81
CA MET A 544 -21.91 -3.76 33.89
C MET A 544 -21.14 -4.99 34.41
N ASN A 545 -20.15 -5.50 33.68
CA ASN A 545 -19.28 -6.59 34.16
C ASN A 545 -18.18 -6.15 35.16
N LYS A 546 -18.35 -4.99 35.82
CA LYS A 546 -17.45 -4.50 36.88
C LYS A 546 -18.09 -4.39 38.27
N GLU A 547 -19.39 -4.63 38.40
CA GLU A 547 -20.11 -4.58 39.68
C GLU A 547 -20.82 -5.92 39.90
N GLY A 548 -20.13 -6.90 40.48
CA GLY A 548 -20.66 -8.27 40.50
C GLY A 548 -19.91 -9.36 41.27
N VAL A 549 -19.00 -9.03 42.21
CA VAL A 549 -18.56 -9.99 43.23
C VAL A 549 -18.45 -9.26 44.57
N LYS A 550 -19.34 -9.60 45.51
CA LYS A 550 -19.09 -9.42 46.93
C LYS A 550 -18.27 -10.62 47.41
N SER A 551 -17.26 -10.38 48.22
CA SER A 551 -16.69 -11.37 49.13
C SER A 551 -16.43 -10.68 50.46
N GLU A 552 -17.01 -11.21 51.52
CA GLU A 552 -16.87 -10.70 52.88
C GLU A 552 -15.61 -11.30 53.54
N ASP A 553 -14.86 -10.39 54.16
CA ASP A 553 -14.18 -10.50 55.46
C ASP A 553 -12.80 -11.17 55.71
N GLU A 554 -12.19 -10.58 56.74
CA GLU A 554 -11.06 -10.94 57.62
C GLU A 554 -9.64 -11.22 57.07
N GLY A 555 -8.64 -10.54 57.68
CA GLY A 555 -7.22 -10.87 57.50
C GLY A 555 -6.22 -9.70 57.66
N GLN A 556 -6.29 -8.91 58.74
CA GLN A 556 -5.30 -7.86 59.05
C GLN A 556 -4.17 -8.40 59.96
N ALA A 557 -2.91 -8.17 59.57
CA ALA A 557 -1.75 -8.24 60.47
C ALA A 557 -0.62 -7.35 59.90
N ASP A 558 0.00 -6.57 60.78
CA ASP A 558 0.95 -5.48 60.47
C ASP A 558 2.43 -5.91 60.54
N TYR A 559 3.34 -4.92 60.46
CA TYR A 559 4.78 -4.94 60.82
C TYR A 559 5.75 -5.61 59.81
N GLU A 560 6.97 -5.10 59.60
CA GLU A 560 7.55 -3.75 59.75
C GLU A 560 8.82 -3.67 58.87
N SER A 561 9.39 -2.49 58.66
CA SER A 561 10.73 -2.32 58.07
C SER A 561 11.81 -2.45 59.14
N ASP A 562 13.01 -2.94 58.79
CA ASP A 562 14.25 -2.19 59.05
C ASP A 562 15.49 -2.75 58.32
N ASP A 563 16.41 -1.81 58.12
CA ASP A 563 17.81 -1.80 57.67
C ASP A 563 18.67 -3.08 57.69
N PHE A 564 19.65 -3.18 56.77
CA PHE A 564 21.07 -2.84 57.07
C PHE A 564 22.03 -2.83 55.85
N VAL A 565 22.58 -1.64 55.60
CA VAL A 565 23.97 -1.25 55.20
C VAL A 565 24.89 -2.19 54.39
N ASP A 566 25.24 -1.69 53.19
CA ASP A 566 26.57 -1.58 52.52
C ASP A 566 27.81 -2.29 53.12
N GLU A 567 28.63 -2.91 52.25
CA GLU A 567 30.09 -2.83 52.41
C GLU A 567 30.83 -2.87 51.07
N SER A 568 31.80 -1.96 50.92
CA SER A 568 32.58 -1.76 49.70
C SER A 568 34.05 -2.12 49.91
N TYR A 569 34.71 -2.67 48.89
CA TYR A 569 36.18 -2.63 48.84
C TYR A 569 36.71 -2.22 47.46
N LYS A 570 37.50 -1.14 47.47
CA LYS A 570 38.35 -0.68 46.37
C LYS A 570 39.74 -1.31 46.52
N ASN A 571 40.42 -1.56 45.41
CA ASN A 571 41.52 -0.66 45.00
C ASN A 571 42.00 -0.98 43.58
N GLY A 572 42.56 0.03 42.92
CA GLY A 572 43.11 -0.09 41.57
C GLY A 572 44.61 0.17 41.52
N SER A 573 45.17 0.16 40.32
CA SER A 573 46.45 0.81 40.03
C SER A 573 46.39 1.47 38.64
N LYS A 574 47.14 2.56 38.47
CA LYS A 574 47.24 3.35 37.24
C LYS A 574 48.61 3.11 36.61
N THR A 575 48.68 3.17 35.27
CA THR A 575 49.83 3.75 34.57
C THR A 575 49.40 4.32 33.21
N ASN A 576 50.08 5.40 32.79
CA ASN A 576 49.79 6.15 31.56
C ASN A 576 50.44 5.51 30.32
N GLN A 577 49.90 5.75 29.13
CA GLN A 577 50.59 6.45 28.02
C GLN A 577 49.67 6.67 26.80
N THR A 578 50.01 7.69 25.99
CA THR A 578 49.27 8.20 24.82
C THR A 578 49.82 7.62 23.49
N PRO A 579 49.20 7.88 22.30
CA PRO A 579 49.10 6.89 21.22
C PRO A 579 50.14 7.05 20.09
N LEU A 580 50.23 6.03 19.22
CA LEU A 580 50.84 6.15 17.89
C LEU A 580 50.27 5.15 16.87
N TRP A 581 49.64 5.72 15.85
CA TRP A 581 49.65 5.45 14.40
C TRP A 581 49.52 4.04 13.78
N ASP A 582 48.61 4.03 12.79
CA ASP A 582 48.74 3.52 11.41
C ASP A 582 49.14 2.06 11.17
N GLN A 583 48.15 1.31 10.65
CA GLN A 583 48.38 0.47 9.48
C GLN A 583 47.10 0.40 8.64
N ASP A 584 47.18 0.96 7.43
CA ASP A 584 46.22 0.73 6.37
C ASP A 584 46.33 -0.74 5.90
N GLU A 585 45.21 -1.46 5.81
CA GLU A 585 45.15 -2.66 4.98
C GLU A 585 44.44 -2.33 3.65
N GLU A 586 45.21 -2.56 2.60
CA GLU A 586 44.97 -2.23 1.21
C GLU A 586 43.80 -3.06 0.64
N MET A 587 42.79 -2.38 0.06
CA MET A 587 41.67 -3.05 -0.61
C MET A 587 42.12 -3.67 -1.94
N ASP A 588 41.93 -4.98 -2.12
CA ASP A 588 42.11 -5.65 -3.41
C ASP A 588 41.12 -5.05 -4.45
N PRO A 589 41.59 -4.62 -5.64
CA PRO A 589 40.72 -4.03 -6.65
C PRO A 589 39.90 -5.04 -7.49
N ASN A 590 39.80 -6.33 -7.13
CA ASN A 590 39.05 -7.34 -7.90
C ASN A 590 38.12 -8.29 -7.08
N ASP A 591 37.28 -7.76 -6.18
CA ASP A 591 36.10 -8.47 -5.63
C ASP A 591 34.82 -7.59 -5.66
#